data_AF-A0A9N9JWP4-F1
#
_entry.id   AF-A0A9N9JWP4-F1
#
_cell.length_a   1.000
_cell.length_b   1.000
_cell.length_c   1.000
_cell.angle_alpha   90.00
_cell.angle_beta   90.00
_cell.angle_gamma   90.00
#
_symmetry.space_group_name_H-M   'P 1'
#
loop_
_entity.id
_entity.type
_entity.pdbx_description
1 polymer ?
#
loop_
_entity_poly.entity_id
_entity_poly.type
_entity_poly.pdbx_seq_one_letter_code
_entity_poly.pdbx_strand_id
1 'polypeptide(L)'
;REEALNVLGSASTIPTSDNLRDLKFITAIIMESLRFYPPILQVQDRIPTKPLNLSKNITIPKGVRIAVNLWQVLRNLNIWNDVDKFMPERFINPEKRYKK
;
A
#
# COMPACT_ATOMS: atom_id res chain seq x y z
N ARG A 1 -17.92 -2.40 -11.40
CA ARG A 1 -18.78 -3.39 -12.09
C ARG A 1 -18.56 -3.34 -13.60
N GLU A 2 -18.63 -2.16 -14.22
CA GLU A 2 -18.38 -2.00 -15.67
C GLU A 2 -17.02 -2.55 -16.12
N GLU A 3 -15.93 -2.22 -15.42
CA GLU A 3 -14.59 -2.76 -15.75
C GLU A 3 -14.58 -4.29 -15.76
N ALA A 4 -15.14 -4.94 -14.75
CA ALA A 4 -15.21 -6.40 -14.66
C ALA A 4 -15.97 -7.00 -15.85
N LEU A 5 -17.11 -6.41 -16.23
CA LEU A 5 -17.90 -6.88 -17.37
C LEU A 5 -17.18 -6.66 -18.70
N ASN A 6 -16.47 -5.54 -18.85
CA ASN A 6 -15.73 -5.24 -20.07
C ASN A 6 -14.53 -6.18 -20.27
N VAL A 7 -13.82 -6.53 -19.19
CA VAL A 7 -12.62 -7.37 -19.27
C VAL A 7 -12.94 -8.86 -19.26
N LEU A 8 -13.92 -9.29 -18.45
CA LEU A 8 -14.23 -10.72 -18.23
C LEU A 8 -15.44 -11.19 -19.06
N GLY A 9 -16.24 -10.26 -19.58
CA GLY A 9 -17.45 -10.55 -20.33
C GLY A 9 -18.55 -11.12 -19.45
N SER A 10 -18.84 -12.40 -19.62
CA SER A 10 -19.89 -13.11 -18.88
C SER A 10 -19.51 -13.35 -17.42
N ALA A 11 -20.50 -13.34 -16.53
CA ALA A 11 -20.34 -13.70 -15.13
C ALA A 11 -19.90 -15.16 -14.93
N SER A 12 -20.09 -16.03 -15.94
CA SER A 12 -19.65 -17.44 -15.90
C SER A 12 -18.20 -17.64 -16.35
N THR A 13 -17.54 -16.60 -16.88
CA THR A 13 -16.13 -16.68 -17.29
C THR A 13 -15.25 -16.72 -16.06
N ILE A 14 -14.38 -17.73 -15.97
CA ILE A 14 -13.39 -17.82 -14.89
C ILE A 14 -12.23 -16.87 -15.22
N PRO A 15 -11.91 -15.88 -14.35
CA PRO A 15 -10.80 -14.96 -14.59
C PRO A 15 -9.46 -15.68 -14.64
N THR A 16 -8.58 -15.27 -15.54
CA THR A 16 -7.19 -15.75 -15.61
C THR A 16 -6.21 -14.66 -15.20
N SER A 17 -4.95 -15.04 -15.00
CA SER A 17 -3.88 -14.08 -14.66
C SER A 17 -3.66 -13.02 -15.74
N ASP A 18 -3.93 -13.35 -17.00
CA ASP A 18 -3.75 -12.43 -18.11
C ASP A 18 -4.75 -11.27 -18.04
N ASN A 19 -5.96 -11.53 -17.53
CA ASN A 19 -6.98 -10.48 -17.35
C ASN A 19 -6.58 -9.44 -16.29
N LEU A 20 -5.69 -9.78 -15.35
CA LEU A 20 -5.31 -8.87 -14.26
C LEU A 20 -4.68 -7.57 -14.77
N ARG A 21 -4.03 -7.60 -15.95
CA ARG A 21 -3.41 -6.42 -16.56
C ARG A 21 -4.44 -5.35 -16.93
N ASP A 22 -5.66 -5.76 -17.24
CA ASP A 22 -6.73 -4.88 -17.72
C ASP A 22 -7.71 -4.48 -16.60
N LEU A 23 -7.68 -5.17 -15.45
CA LEU A 23 -8.49 -4.85 -14.25
C LEU A 23 -7.84 -3.76 -13.38
N LYS A 24 -7.58 -2.59 -13.97
CA LYS A 24 -6.81 -1.50 -13.35
C LYS A 24 -7.52 -0.88 -12.14
N PHE A 25 -8.83 -0.61 -12.26
CA PHE A 25 -9.63 -0.01 -11.21
C PHE A 25 -9.87 -0.99 -10.06
N ILE A 26 -10.17 -2.26 -10.34
CA ILE A 26 -10.27 -3.31 -9.32
C ILE A 26 -8.94 -3.47 -8.58
N THR A 27 -7.81 -3.49 -9.30
CA THR A 27 -6.48 -3.50 -8.68
C THR A 27 -6.29 -2.29 -7.78
N ALA A 28 -6.72 -1.11 -8.22
CA ALA A 28 -6.64 0.12 -7.43
C ALA A 28 -7.50 0.06 -6.15
N ILE A 29 -8.71 -0.53 -6.20
CA ILE A 29 -9.56 -0.78 -5.04
C ILE A 29 -8.85 -1.69 -4.04
N ILE A 30 -8.24 -2.79 -4.49
CA ILE A 30 -7.51 -3.72 -3.62
C ILE A 30 -6.38 -2.98 -2.92
N MET A 31 -5.59 -2.20 -3.67
CA MET A 31 -4.45 -1.45 -3.12
C MET A 31 -4.89 -0.39 -2.11
N GLU A 32 -5.98 0.35 -2.38
CA GLU A 32 -6.53 1.32 -1.43
C GLU A 32 -7.14 0.64 -0.20
N SER A 33 -7.73 -0.54 -0.35
CA SER A 33 -8.21 -1.35 0.78
C SER A 33 -7.08 -1.77 1.69
N LEU A 34 -5.95 -2.22 1.13
CA LEU A 34 -4.76 -2.57 1.92
C LEU A 34 -4.12 -1.35 2.59
N ARG A 35 -4.18 -0.16 1.97
CA ARG A 35 -3.72 1.08 2.60
C ARG A 35 -4.62 1.51 3.76
N PHE A 36 -5.93 1.49 3.52
CA PHE A 36 -6.93 2.00 4.47
C PHE A 36 -7.15 1.02 5.63
N TYR A 37 -7.30 -0.26 5.35
CA TYR A 37 -7.49 -1.31 6.34
C TYR A 37 -6.41 -2.39 6.16
N PRO A 38 -5.15 -2.11 6.53
CA PRO A 38 -4.08 -3.07 6.40
C PRO A 38 -4.38 -4.29 7.30
N PRO A 39 -4.21 -5.53 6.80
CA PRO A 39 -4.36 -6.73 7.61
C PRO A 39 -3.41 -6.81 8.80
N ILE A 40 -2.29 -6.08 8.72
CA ILE A 40 -1.24 -6.02 9.73
C ILE A 40 -1.00 -4.56 10.11
N LEU A 41 -1.05 -4.23 11.40
CA LEU A 41 -0.85 -2.86 11.89
C LEU A 41 0.64 -2.52 12.15
N GLN A 42 1.48 -3.53 12.34
CA GLN A 42 2.91 -3.39 12.62
C GLN A 42 3.72 -4.44 11.87
N VAL A 43 4.81 -4.04 11.21
CA VAL A 43 5.71 -4.98 10.53
C VAL A 43 6.49 -5.80 11.55
N GLN A 44 6.81 -7.05 11.20
CA GLN A 44 7.65 -7.93 12.02
C GLN A 44 8.94 -7.23 12.47
N ASP A 45 9.22 -7.37 13.76
CA ASP A 45 10.40 -6.80 14.39
C ASP A 45 11.69 -7.22 13.67
N ARG A 46 12.60 -6.26 13.52
CA ARG A 46 13.96 -6.46 13.01
C ARG A 46 14.97 -6.16 14.11
N ILE A 47 16.06 -6.91 14.15
CA ILE A 47 17.18 -6.68 15.07
C ILE A 47 18.44 -6.46 14.24
N PRO A 48 19.06 -5.27 14.27
CA PRO A 48 20.29 -5.01 13.54
C PRO A 48 21.44 -5.89 14.07
N THR A 49 22.15 -6.53 13.16
CA THR A 49 23.37 -7.32 13.46
C THR A 49 24.62 -6.44 13.63
N LYS A 50 24.52 -5.16 13.23
CA LYS A 50 25.51 -4.09 13.37
C LYS A 50 24.78 -2.75 13.57
N PRO A 51 25.43 -1.69 14.06
CA PRO A 51 24.82 -0.36 14.13
C PRO A 51 24.22 0.06 12.78
N LEU A 52 22.98 0.54 12.79
CA LEU A 52 22.21 0.94 11.62
C LEU A 52 21.97 2.46 11.63
N ASN A 53 22.50 3.16 10.63
CA ASN A 53 22.21 4.58 10.44
C ASN A 53 20.87 4.73 9.71
N LEU A 54 19.81 5.10 10.44
CA LEU A 54 18.47 5.28 9.88
C LEU A 54 18.33 6.65 9.19
N SER A 55 18.95 7.69 9.74
CA SER A 55 19.02 9.03 9.14
C SER A 55 20.30 9.75 9.59
N LYS A 56 20.54 10.96 9.10
CA LYS A 56 21.71 11.77 9.48
C LYS A 56 21.89 11.91 11.00
N ASN A 57 20.80 11.93 11.76
CA ASN A 57 20.80 12.18 13.19
C ASN A 57 20.35 10.98 14.04
N ILE A 58 20.09 9.82 13.41
CA ILE A 58 19.54 8.64 14.11
C ILE A 58 20.37 7.41 13.74
N THR A 59 21.13 6.92 14.72
CA THR A 59 21.84 5.64 14.66
C THR A 59 21.22 4.67 15.66
N ILE A 60 20.80 3.51 15.19
CA ILE A 60 20.23 2.44 16.00
C ILE A 60 21.36 1.45 16.35
N PRO A 61 21.63 1.20 17.64
CA PRO A 61 22.65 0.24 18.04
C PRO A 61 22.36 -1.20 17.60
N LYS A 62 23.41 -2.02 17.52
CA LYS A 62 23.29 -3.47 17.34
C LYS A 62 22.42 -4.07 18.45
N GLY A 63 21.57 -5.04 18.12
CA GLY A 63 20.79 -5.79 19.10
C GLY A 63 19.49 -5.12 19.56
N VAL A 64 19.26 -3.86 19.17
CA VAL A 64 18.00 -3.15 19.48
C VAL A 64 16.89 -3.66 18.57
N ARG A 65 15.74 -4.01 19.15
CA ARG A 65 14.55 -4.42 18.40
C ARG A 65 13.87 -3.20 17.79
N ILE A 66 13.61 -3.25 16.49
CA ILE A 66 12.97 -2.18 15.72
C ILE A 66 11.68 -2.73 15.15
N ALA A 67 10.58 -2.00 15.35
CA ALA A 67 9.31 -2.28 14.72
C ALA A 67 8.86 -1.06 13.90
N VAL A 68 8.15 -1.31 12.80
CA VAL A 68 7.56 -0.23 11.98
C VAL A 68 6.06 -0.23 12.21
N ASN A 69 5.54 0.88 12.73
CA ASN A 69 4.10 1.11 12.83
C ASN A 69 3.54 1.38 11.41
N LEU A 70 3.09 0.31 10.77
CA LEU A 70 2.62 0.34 9.39
C LEU A 70 1.35 1.20 9.27
N TRP A 71 0.46 1.14 10.27
CA TRP A 71 -0.75 1.95 10.31
C TRP A 71 -0.46 3.44 10.23
N GLN A 72 0.52 3.93 11.01
CA GLN A 72 0.93 5.34 10.96
C GLN A 72 1.56 5.72 9.63
N VAL A 73 2.41 4.86 9.05
CA VAL A 73 3.05 5.12 7.76
C VAL A 73 2.01 5.25 6.63
N LEU A 74 1.00 4.38 6.61
CA LEU A 74 -0.06 4.38 5.59
C LEU A 74 -1.10 5.52 5.75
N ARG A 75 -1.04 6.25 6.87
CA ARG A 75 -1.89 7.41 7.20
C ARG A 75 -1.11 8.70 7.42
N ASN A 76 0.19 8.70 7.10
CA ASN A 76 1.03 9.86 7.35
C ASN A 76 0.59 11.03 6.45
N LEU A 77 0.04 12.08 7.07
CA LEU A 77 -0.44 13.30 6.39
C LEU A 77 0.68 14.05 5.64
N ASN A 78 1.95 13.81 5.95
CA ASN A 78 3.07 14.42 5.21
C ASN A 78 3.38 13.66 3.92
N ILE A 79 2.94 12.41 3.81
CA ILE A 79 3.20 11.54 2.66
C ILE A 79 1.96 11.44 1.78
N TRP A 80 0.78 11.28 2.37
CA TRP A 80 -0.46 10.97 1.67
C TRP A 80 -1.45 12.13 1.71
N ASN A 81 -2.15 12.38 0.59
CA ASN A 81 -3.29 13.31 0.52
C ASN A 81 -4.58 12.66 1.01
N ASP A 82 -5.47 13.40 1.67
CA ASP A 82 -6.81 12.92 2.08
C ASP A 82 -6.79 11.51 2.71
N VAL A 83 -5.99 11.32 3.77
CA VAL A 83 -5.64 9.98 4.30
C VAL A 83 -6.83 9.17 4.80
N ASP A 84 -7.86 9.86 5.30
CA ASP A 84 -9.08 9.29 5.85
C ASP A 84 -10.19 9.09 4.81
N LYS A 85 -9.93 9.43 3.55
CA LYS A 85 -10.83 9.11 2.43
C LYS A 85 -10.38 7.85 1.71
N PHE A 86 -11.33 6.96 1.44
CA PHE A 86 -11.11 5.80 0.59
C PHE A 86 -11.21 6.24 -0.88
N MET A 87 -10.06 6.33 -1.55
CA MET A 87 -9.94 6.85 -2.92
C MET A 87 -9.10 5.92 -3.81
N PRO A 88 -9.72 4.92 -4.46
CA PRO A 88 -9.01 4.00 -5.36
C PRO A 88 -8.20 4.72 -6.46
N GLU A 89 -8.67 5.86 -6.95
CA GLU A 89 -8.04 6.66 -8.00
C GLU A 89 -6.59 7.05 -7.67
N ARG A 90 -6.24 7.04 -6.38
CA ARG A 90 -4.88 7.22 -5.85
C ARG A 90 -3.86 6.26 -6.45
N PHE A 91 -4.27 5.02 -6.77
CA PHE A 91 -3.41 4.00 -7.34
C PHE A 91 -3.49 3.92 -8.87
N ILE A 92 -4.32 4.76 -9.49
CA ILE A 92 -4.41 4.91 -10.95
C ILE A 92 -3.54 6.09 -11.41
N ASN A 93 -3.52 7.17 -10.63
CA ASN A 93 -2.76 8.38 -10.92
C ASN A 93 -1.63 8.57 -9.89
N PRO A 94 -0.40 8.07 -10.18
CA PRO A 94 0.71 8.12 -9.22
C PRO A 94 1.05 9.54 -8.75
N GLU A 95 0.83 10.55 -9.60
CA GLU A 95 1.09 11.95 -9.26
C GLU A 95 0.21 12.47 -8.11
N LYS A 96 -0.97 11.88 -7.89
CA LYS A 96 -1.90 12.26 -6.81
C LYS A 96 -1.63 11.50 -5.51
N ARG A 97 -0.74 10.50 -5.56
CA ARG A 97 -0.51 9.55 -4.46
C ARG A 97 0.23 10.19 -3.29
N TYR A 98 1.24 11.01 -3.59
CA TYR A 98 2.07 11.66 -2.58
C TYR A 98 1.83 13.17 -2.54
N LYS A 99 2.03 13.77 -1.37
CA LYS A 99 2.21 15.21 -1.28
C LYS A 99 3.50 15.59 -2.04
N LYS A 100 3.39 16.59 -2.91
CA LYS A 100 4.57 17.26 -3.48
C LYS A 100 5.19 18.19 -2.45
#